data_AF-A0A3B0SKM0-F1
#
_entry.id   AF-A0A3B0SKM0-F1
#
_cell.length_a   1.000
_cell.length_b   1.000
_cell.length_c   1.000
_cell.angle_alpha   90.00
_cell.angle_beta   90.00
_cell.angle_gamma   90.00
#
_symmetry.space_group_name_H-M   'P 1'
#
loop_
_entity.id
_entity.type
_entity.pdbx_description
1 polymer ?
#
loop_
_entity_poly.entity_id
_entity_poly.type
_entity_poly.pdbx_seq_one_letter_code
_entity_poly.pdbx_strand_id
1 'polypeptide(L)' 'MQFRDRYHAGDVLGELLSTELDAVQDGIVLGLPRGGVPVAARVAARLGLPLDVYIARKLGVPGHPEL' A
#
# COMPACT_ATOMS: atom_id res chain seq x y z
N MET A 1 4.70 12.40 13.60
CA MET A 1 4.30 11.08 14.12
C MET A 1 5.30 10.06 13.60
N GLN A 2 5.84 9.19 14.45
CA GLN A 2 6.85 8.19 14.06
C GLN A 2 6.25 6.79 14.21
N PHE A 3 6.28 5.99 13.13
CA PHE A 3 5.87 4.59 13.20
C PHE A 3 7.04 3.71 13.66
N ARG A 4 6.76 2.68 14.46
CA ARG A 4 7.77 1.72 14.96
C ARG A 4 8.40 0.91 13.83
N ASP A 5 7.58 0.47 12.89
CA ASP A 5 7.95 -0.27 11.70
C ASP A 5 6.88 -0.11 10.61
N ARG A 6 7.07 -0.81 9.48
CA ARG A 6 6.13 -0.78 8.35
C ARG A 6 4.80 -1.49 8.65
N TYR A 7 4.81 -2.50 9.52
CA TYR A 7 3.58 -3.20 9.89
C TYR A 7 2.71 -2.30 10.76
N HIS A 8 3.30 -1.62 11.74
CA HIS A 8 2.63 -0.62 12.57
C HIS A 8 2.05 0.52 11.72
N ALA A 9 2.80 1.00 10.72
CA ALA A 9 2.28 2.01 9.79
C ALA A 9 1.05 1.47 9.02
N GLY A 10 1.08 0.21 8.59
CA GLY A 10 -0.03 -0.42 7.87
C GLY A 10 -1.25 -0.70 8.76
N ASP A 11 -1.05 -1.04 10.04
CA ASP A 11 -2.14 -1.20 11.01
C ASP A 11 -2.88 0.12 11.21
N VAL A 12 -2.13 1.20 11.47
CA VAL A 12 -2.69 2.55 11.64
C VAL A 12 -3.42 3.01 10.36
N LEU A 13 -2.83 2.77 9.19
CA LEU A 13 -3.45 3.12 7.92
C LEU A 13 -4.72 2.30 7.66
N GLY A 14 -4.70 1.00 7.93
CA GLY A 14 -5.86 0.13 7.75
C GLY A 14 -7.02 0.51 8.65
N GLU A 15 -6.75 0.90 9.90
CA GLU A 15 -7.76 1.39 10.84
C GLU A 15 -8.42 2.67 10.33
N LEU A 16 -7.61 3.65 9.92
CA LEU A 16 -8.10 4.89 9.32
C LEU A 16 -8.98 4.60 8.10
N LEU A 17 -8.48 3.81 7.15
CA LEU A 17 -9.22 3.48 5.93
C LEU A 17 -10.51 2.69 6.21
N SER A 18 -10.55 1.86 7.26
CA SER A 18 -11.78 1.14 7.63
C SER A 18 -12.90 2.05 8.15
N THR A 19 -12.57 3.29 8.52
CA THR A 19 -13.52 4.29 8.99
C THR A 19 -13.89 5.27 7.87
N GLU A 20 -12.91 5.63 7.03
CA GLU A 20 -13.07 6.62 5.96
C GLU A 20 -13.67 6.04 4.68
N LEU A 21 -13.40 4.76 4.40
CA LEU A 21 -14.00 4.08 3.27
C LEU A 21 -15.32 3.46 3.74
N ASP A 22 -16.43 3.85 3.11
CA ASP A 22 -17.65 3.04 3.12
C ASP A 22 -17.29 1.60 2.75
N ALA A 23 -18.10 0.61 3.16
CA ALA A 23 -17.81 -0.81 2.94
C ALA A 23 -17.44 -1.12 1.47
N VAL A 24 -16.15 -1.09 1.15
CA VAL A 24 -15.62 -1.42 -0.17
C VAL A 24 -15.73 -2.93 -0.28
N GLN A 25 -16.69 -3.38 -1.07
CA GLN A 25 -16.95 -4.81 -1.29
C GLN A 25 -16.09 -5.37 -2.44
N ASP A 26 -15.80 -4.54 -3.46
CA ASP A 26 -15.10 -4.95 -4.68
C ASP A 26 -13.80 -4.15 -4.88
N GLY A 27 -12.83 -4.35 -3.98
CA GLY A 27 -11.53 -3.68 -4.01
C GLY A 27 -10.35 -4.64 -3.99
N ILE A 28 -9.16 -4.10 -4.30
CA ILE A 28 -7.87 -4.78 -4.12
C ILE A 28 -6.87 -3.80 -3.56
N VAL A 29 -6.01 -4.27 -2.66
CA VAL A 29 -4.88 -3.50 -2.15
C VAL A 29 -3.63 -3.89 -2.94
N LEU A 30 -2.98 -2.92 -3.55
CA LEU A 30 -1.74 -3.13 -4.31
C LEU A 30 -0.53 -2.59 -3.55
N GLY A 31 0.38 -3.48 -3.18
CA GLY A 31 1.64 -3.14 -2.52
C GLY A 31 2.73 -2.83 -3.54
N LEU A 32 3.29 -1.61 -3.52
CA LEU A 32 4.47 -1.29 -4.31
C LEU A 32 5.76 -1.78 -3.61
N PRO A 33 6.62 -2.58 -4.29
CA PRO A 33 7.89 -3.01 -3.73
C PRO A 33 8.85 -1.85 -3.43
N ARG A 34 9.77 -1.99 -2.46
CA ARG A 34 9.92 -3.13 -1.53
C ARG A 34 9.18 -2.89 -0.22
N GLY A 35 9.23 -1.66 0.28
CA GLY A 35 8.69 -1.29 1.60
C GLY A 35 7.17 -1.11 1.63
N GLY A 36 6.51 -0.88 0.49
CA GLY A 36 5.06 -0.73 0.45
C GLY A 36 4.32 -2.06 0.69
N VAL A 37 4.93 -3.20 0.34
CA VAL A 37 4.29 -4.52 0.46
C VAL A 37 3.95 -4.88 1.92
N PRO A 38 4.86 -4.77 2.90
CA PRO A 38 4.51 -5.03 4.31
C PRO A 38 3.41 -4.11 4.86
N VAL A 39 3.32 -2.87 4.39
CA VAL A 39 2.28 -1.91 4.78
C VAL A 39 0.93 -2.34 4.18
N ALA A 40 0.91 -2.57 2.87
CA ALA A 40 -0.26 -3.01 2.11
C ALA A 40 -0.86 -4.30 2.66
N ALA A 41 -0.03 -5.25 3.10
CA ALA A 41 -0.51 -6.49 3.70
C ALA A 41 -1.37 -6.28 4.96
N ARG A 42 -0.99 -5.32 5.81
CA ARG A 42 -1.77 -4.99 7.02
C ARG A 42 -3.07 -4.27 6.67
N VAL A 43 -3.02 -3.37 5.70
CA VAL A 43 -4.22 -2.68 5.18
C VAL A 43 -5.21 -3.68 4.58
N ALA A 44 -4.75 -4.59 3.71
CA ALA A 44 -5.58 -5.62 3.09
C ALA A 44 -6.28 -6.50 4.13
N ALA A 45 -5.52 -6.97 5.12
CA ALA A 45 -6.06 -7.77 6.22
C ALA A 45 -7.12 -7.01 7.02
N ARG A 46 -6.93 -5.71 7.26
CA ARG A 46 -7.86 -4.89 8.04
C ARG A 46 -9.16 -4.57 7.29
N LEU A 47 -9.08 -4.41 5.96
CA LEU A 47 -10.21 -4.12 5.08
C LEU A 47 -10.91 -5.39 4.59
N GLY A 48 -10.33 -6.58 4.78
CA GLY A 48 -10.87 -7.83 4.25
C GLY A 48 -10.77 -7.92 2.71
N LEU A 49 -9.82 -7.20 2.12
CA LEU A 49 -9.62 -7.13 0.67
C LEU A 49 -8.45 -8.02 0.22
N PRO A 50 -8.45 -8.51 -1.03
CA PRO A 50 -7.29 -9.18 -1.61
C PRO A 50 -6.07 -8.26 -1.66
N LEU A 51 -4.89 -8.86 -1.53
CA LEU A 51 -3.59 -8.22 -1.66
C LEU A 51 -2.90 -8.73 -2.93
N ASP A 52 -2.32 -7.81 -3.70
CA ASP A 52 -1.35 -8.15 -4.75
C ASP A 52 -0.18 -7.16 -4.78
N VAL A 53 0.87 -7.48 -5.52
CA VAL A 53 2.10 -6.70 -5.64
C VAL A 53 2.17 -6.04 -7.01
N TYR A 54 2.24 -4.71 -7.03
CA TYR A 54 2.36 -3.96 -8.29
C TYR A 54 3.81 -3.58 -8.59
N ILE A 55 4.37 -4.16 -9.64
CA ILE A 55 5.74 -3.90 -10.09
C ILE A 55 5.70 -2.85 -11.21
N ALA A 56 5.99 -1.61 -10.87
CA ALA A 56 6.16 -0.53 -11.83
C ALA A 56 7.63 -0.19 -12.04
N ARG A 57 8.00 0.16 -13.28
CA ARG A 57 9.26 0.81 -13.60
C ARG A 57 8.97 2.19 -14.14
N LYS A 58 9.75 3.18 -13.70
CA LYS A 58 9.74 4.51 -14.32
C LYS A 58 10.22 4.36 -15.77
N LEU A 59 9.49 4.97 -16.72
CA LEU A 59 9.96 5.10 -18.09
C LEU A 59 10.95 6.27 -18.13
N GLY A 60 12.24 5.98 -18.21
CA GLY A 60 13.27 7.01 -18.29
C GLY A 60 13.30 7.68 -19.66
N VAL A 61 13.66 8.96 -19.69
CA VAL A 61 13.90 9.71 -20.93
C VAL A 61 15.36 9.47 -21.38
N PRO A 62 15.65 9.25 -22.68
CA PRO A 62 17.03 9.15 -23.17
C PRO A 62 17.89 10.34 -22.71
N GLY A 63 19.04 10.05 -22.11
CA GLY A 63 19.95 11.05 -21.53
C GLY A 63 19.55 11.61 -20.16
N HIS A 64 18.35 11.29 -19.65
CA HIS A 64 17.82 11.80 -18.38
C HIS A 64 17.13 10.67 -17.59
N PRO A 65 17.89 9.69 -17.05
CA PRO A 65 17.34 8.52 -16.37
C PRO A 65 16.56 8.82 -15.08
N GLU A 66 16.69 10.05 -14.54
CA GLU A 66 16.05 10.45 -13.29
C GLU A 66 14.77 11.28 -13.48
N LEU A 67 14.42 11.66 -14.73
CA LEU A 67 13.18 12.37 -15.09
C LEU A 67 12.07 11.42 -15.53
#